data_AF-A0A832Z6L0-F1
#
_entry.id   AF-A0A832Z6L0-F1
#
_cell.length_a   1.000
_cell.length_b   1.000
_cell.length_c   1.000
_cell.angle_alpha   90.00
_cell.angle_beta   90.00
_cell.angle_gamma   90.00
#
_symmetry.space_group_name_H-M   'P 1'
#
loop_
_entity.id
_entity.type
_entity.pdbx_description
1 polymer ?
#
loop_
_entity_poly.entity_id
_entity_poly.type
_entity_poly.pdbx_seq_one_letter_code
_entity_poly.pdbx_strand_id
1 'polypeptide(L)'
;MDFAGQSMLVIAVAIALVAGAILGHMLMPVYVYVTITVTKEVTVTKTVTVAGASPHVVVNASVPATPKFMLKSYKVVVYGDQVSLLILFKANSTVNITLVGPDNTTLSSITARPGDGMAYLAMASPGATPKAGKYKLIVTDLDGVKVYEKVFEFLGPKLEVLDASLRVFWDNVVKGVIEGISIVVANKGDMPAIVREIVLQVDSKNYTIPMEVAIPVGEAKIDLVHATIVGLDKGSYRVTIVLLDSSGRVLATYTVPVNIK
;
A
#
# COMPACT_ATOMS: atom_id res chain seq x y z
N MET A 1 34.49 -7.78 18.91
CA MET A 1 33.02 -7.70 18.79
C MET A 1 32.58 -8.86 17.94
N ASP A 2 31.78 -9.72 18.56
CA ASP A 2 31.33 -11.03 18.10
C ASP A 2 30.69 -11.07 16.71
N PHE A 3 31.01 -12.12 15.95
CA PHE A 3 29.99 -12.89 15.26
C PHE A 3 30.04 -14.33 15.79
N ALA A 4 29.25 -14.52 16.84
CA ALA A 4 28.89 -15.81 17.39
C ALA A 4 28.11 -16.64 16.35
N GLY A 5 28.53 -17.90 16.20
CA GLY A 5 27.63 -19.05 16.18
C GLY A 5 26.61 -19.14 15.05
N GLN A 6 27.02 -19.70 13.92
CA GLN A 6 26.19 -20.73 13.31
C GLN A 6 26.96 -22.04 13.36
N SER A 7 26.68 -22.82 14.40
CA SER A 7 27.06 -24.22 14.50
C SER A 7 26.51 -24.93 13.27
N MET A 8 27.38 -25.23 12.29
CA MET A 8 27.06 -26.22 11.29
C MET A 8 26.80 -27.52 12.04
N LEU A 9 25.53 -27.92 12.12
CA LEU A 9 25.17 -29.26 12.53
C LEU A 9 25.65 -30.18 11.40
N VAL A 10 26.89 -30.64 11.52
CA VAL A 10 27.43 -31.71 10.68
C VAL A 10 26.73 -32.98 11.14
N ILE A 11 25.57 -33.28 10.56
CA ILE A 11 24.93 -34.58 10.76
C ILE A 11 25.81 -35.59 10.02
N ALA A 12 26.63 -36.32 10.77
CA ALA A 12 27.32 -37.50 10.27
C ALA A 12 26.27 -38.57 9.98
N VAL A 13 25.88 -38.72 8.71
CA VAL A 13 25.00 -39.80 8.28
C VAL A 13 25.84 -41.06 8.14
N ALA A 14 25.66 -42.02 9.05
CA ALA A 14 26.21 -43.35 8.90
C ALA A 14 25.50 -44.07 7.75
N ILE A 15 26.22 -44.32 6.65
CA ILE A 15 25.72 -45.06 5.49
C ILE A 15 25.97 -46.55 5.76
N ALA A 16 24.92 -47.30 6.13
CA ALA A 16 24.98 -48.75 6.16
C ALA A 16 24.84 -49.28 4.72
N LEU A 17 25.96 -49.65 4.10
CA LEU A 17 25.98 -50.41 2.86
C LEU A 17 25.58 -51.87 3.15
N VAL A 18 24.34 -52.24 2.85
CA VAL A 18 23.95 -53.65 2.81
C VAL A 18 24.48 -54.25 1.51
N ALA A 19 25.70 -54.77 1.55
CA ALA A 19 26.25 -55.57 0.47
C ALA A 19 25.62 -56.98 0.54
N GLY A 20 24.54 -57.19 -0.22
CA GLY A 20 24.01 -58.53 -0.47
C GLY A 20 24.99 -59.30 -1.35
N ALA A 21 25.71 -60.25 -0.76
CA ALA A 21 26.51 -61.21 -1.53
C ALA A 21 25.55 -62.15 -2.29
N ILE A 22 25.37 -61.91 -3.58
CA ILE A 22 24.70 -62.85 -4.48
C ILE A 22 25.79 -63.50 -5.34
N LEU A 23 26.09 -64.76 -5.03
CA LEU A 23 26.90 -65.62 -5.87
C LEU A 23 26.09 -66.00 -7.12
N GLY A 24 26.64 -65.71 -8.31
CA GLY A 24 26.20 -66.33 -9.57
C GLY A 24 25.58 -65.38 -10.58
N HIS A 25 26.42 -64.90 -11.49
CA HIS A 25 26.13 -64.45 -12.87
C HIS A 25 25.18 -63.25 -13.10
N MET A 26 25.69 -62.31 -13.93
CA MET A 26 25.14 -61.02 -14.38
C MET A 26 25.35 -59.82 -13.42
N LEU A 27 26.42 -59.06 -13.68
CA LEU A 27 26.64 -57.73 -13.12
C LEU A 27 25.63 -56.74 -13.72
N MET A 28 24.45 -56.62 -13.13
CA MET A 28 23.61 -55.44 -13.36
C MET A 28 24.08 -54.30 -12.44
N PRO A 29 24.12 -53.04 -12.91
CA PRO A 29 24.43 -51.91 -12.04
C PRO A 29 23.37 -51.81 -10.93
N VAL A 30 23.81 -51.87 -9.67
CA VAL A 30 22.94 -51.65 -8.51
C VAL A 30 22.85 -50.15 -8.26
N TYR A 31 21.66 -49.59 -8.42
CA TYR A 31 21.38 -48.20 -8.09
C TYR A 31 20.92 -48.08 -6.63
N VAL A 32 21.69 -47.36 -5.81
CA VAL A 32 21.31 -47.05 -4.43
C VAL A 32 20.85 -45.59 -4.39
N TYR A 33 19.57 -45.39 -4.08
CA TYR A 33 19.01 -44.05 -3.88
C TYR A 33 19.07 -43.70 -2.39
N VAL A 34 19.72 -42.59 -2.05
CA VAL A 34 19.80 -42.10 -0.67
C VAL A 34 19.11 -40.74 -0.60
N THR A 35 17.99 -40.66 0.11
CA THR A 35 17.30 -39.41 0.40
C THR A 35 17.77 -38.87 1.75
N ILE A 36 18.35 -37.68 1.76
CA ILE A 36 18.76 -37.00 3.00
C ILE A 36 17.80 -35.82 3.22
N THR A 37 16.99 -35.89 4.26
CA THR A 37 16.10 -34.79 4.65
C THR A 37 16.78 -33.96 5.72
N VAL A 38 17.16 -32.72 5.40
CA VAL A 38 17.71 -31.76 6.37
C VAL A 38 16.60 -30.80 6.78
N THR A 39 16.26 -30.80 8.07
CA THR A 39 15.16 -29.99 8.63
C THR A 39 15.64 -28.56 8.92
N LYS A 40 15.85 -27.75 7.87
CA LYS A 40 15.68 -26.29 7.82
C LYS A 40 16.09 -25.77 6.43
N GLU A 41 15.08 -25.44 5.62
CA GLU A 41 15.12 -24.63 4.38
C GLU A 41 16.25 -24.90 3.35
N VAL A 42 16.73 -26.13 3.22
CA VAL A 42 17.61 -26.52 2.10
C VAL A 42 17.10 -27.82 1.50
N THR A 43 16.60 -27.75 0.26
CA THR A 43 16.28 -28.93 -0.54
C THR A 43 17.54 -29.39 -1.24
N VAL A 44 18.18 -30.46 -0.76
CA VAL A 44 19.31 -31.10 -1.44
C VAL A 44 18.82 -32.31 -2.22
N THR A 45 18.80 -32.22 -3.54
CA THR A 45 18.52 -33.38 -4.40
C THR A 45 19.84 -34.08 -4.73
N LYS A 46 20.03 -35.32 -4.29
CA LYS A 46 21.25 -36.10 -4.52
C LYS A 46 20.98 -37.28 -5.46
N THR A 47 21.61 -37.29 -6.63
CA THR A 47 21.62 -38.43 -7.55
C THR A 47 22.94 -39.17 -7.37
N VAL A 48 22.89 -40.47 -7.04
CA VAL A 48 24.09 -41.31 -6.91
C VAL A 48 24.12 -42.32 -8.06
N THR A 49 25.12 -42.21 -8.93
CA THR A 49 25.37 -43.19 -9.98
C THR A 49 26.52 -44.08 -9.52
N VAL A 50 26.28 -45.37 -9.30
CA VAL A 50 27.32 -46.34 -8.90
C VAL A 50 27.78 -47.10 -10.13
N ALA A 51 28.90 -46.70 -10.70
CA ALA A 51 29.69 -47.51 -11.64
C ALA A 51 31.02 -47.86 -10.97
N GLY A 52 31.50 -49.10 -11.17
CA GLY A 52 32.56 -49.72 -10.41
C GLY A 52 33.85 -48.92 -10.20
N ALA A 53 34.52 -49.26 -9.09
CA ALA A 53 35.82 -48.77 -8.59
C ALA A 53 35.86 -47.27 -8.19
N SER A 54 35.79 -47.07 -6.86
CA SER A 54 35.92 -45.80 -6.12
C SER A 54 34.75 -44.82 -6.24
N PRO A 55 33.83 -44.74 -5.24
CA PRO A 55 32.72 -43.81 -5.29
C PRO A 55 33.22 -42.37 -5.07
N HIS A 56 33.31 -41.60 -6.15
CA HIS A 56 33.40 -40.14 -6.07
C HIS A 56 31.99 -39.56 -5.88
N VAL A 57 31.68 -39.12 -4.66
CA VAL A 57 30.43 -38.43 -4.35
C VAL A 57 30.60 -36.95 -4.66
N VAL A 58 30.01 -36.48 -5.76
CA VAL A 58 29.90 -35.03 -6.04
C VAL A 58 28.63 -34.52 -5.37
N VAL A 59 28.78 -33.61 -4.40
CA VAL A 59 27.65 -32.94 -3.74
C VAL A 59 27.51 -31.54 -4.35
N ASN A 60 26.53 -31.34 -5.21
CA ASN A 60 26.14 -30.01 -5.67
C ASN A 60 25.15 -29.41 -4.67
N ALA A 61 25.66 -28.63 -3.71
CA ALA A 61 24.84 -27.81 -2.84
C ALA A 61 24.57 -26.46 -3.55
N SER A 62 23.31 -26.18 -3.90
CA SER A 62 22.89 -24.83 -4.28
C SER A 62 22.43 -24.08 -3.02
N VAL A 63 23.18 -23.07 -2.61
CA VAL A 63 22.72 -22.14 -1.56
C VAL A 63 21.55 -21.33 -2.16
N PRO A 64 20.37 -21.26 -1.50
CA PRO A 64 19.28 -20.44 -2.00
C PRO A 64 19.76 -18.99 -2.11
N ALA A 65 19.61 -18.40 -3.30
CA ALA A 65 20.05 -17.05 -3.55
C ALA A 65 19.33 -16.07 -2.61
N THR A 66 20.08 -15.23 -1.90
CA THR A 66 19.51 -14.19 -1.05
C THR A 66 18.59 -13.30 -1.88
N PRO A 67 17.33 -13.06 -1.47
CA PRO A 67 16.39 -12.27 -2.27
C PRO A 67 16.93 -10.85 -2.46
N LYS A 68 16.85 -10.32 -3.70
CA LYS A 68 17.31 -8.96 -4.02
C LYS A 68 16.50 -7.88 -3.27
N PHE A 69 15.22 -8.17 -2.99
CA PHE A 69 14.30 -7.27 -2.30
C PHE A 69 13.38 -8.04 -1.34
N MET A 70 13.05 -7.42 -0.21
CA MET A 70 12.08 -7.94 0.75
C MET A 70 11.25 -6.79 1.34
N LEU A 71 9.94 -6.82 1.14
CA LEU A 71 9.00 -5.90 1.80
C LEU A 71 8.81 -6.32 3.26
N LYS A 72 8.98 -5.39 4.19
CA LYS A 72 8.76 -5.63 5.64
C LYS A 72 7.36 -5.24 6.06
N SER A 73 6.93 -4.03 5.71
CA SER A 73 5.60 -3.52 6.04
C SER A 73 5.20 -2.39 5.09
N TYR A 74 3.93 -1.98 5.16
CA TYR A 74 3.41 -0.86 4.40
C TYR A 74 2.27 -0.17 5.16
N LYS A 75 2.04 1.10 4.86
CA LYS A 75 0.93 1.90 5.39
C LYS A 75 0.56 3.00 4.40
N VAL A 76 -0.72 3.32 4.28
CA VAL A 76 -1.18 4.51 3.55
C VAL A 76 -1.07 5.72 4.47
N VAL A 77 -0.40 6.77 4.00
CA VAL A 77 -0.14 8.00 4.75
C VAL A 77 -0.38 9.22 3.88
N VAL A 78 -0.58 10.37 4.51
CA VAL A 78 -0.51 11.67 3.83
C VAL A 78 0.90 12.20 4.04
N TYR A 79 1.60 12.50 2.95
CA TYR A 79 2.94 13.07 2.96
C TYR A 79 2.95 14.31 2.05
N GLY A 80 3.10 15.50 2.66
CA GLY A 80 2.85 16.75 1.96
C GLY A 80 1.38 16.88 1.56
N ASP A 81 1.12 17.19 0.30
CA ASP A 81 -0.21 17.32 -0.33
C ASP A 81 -0.68 16.03 -1.03
N GLN A 82 0.00 14.91 -0.77
CA GLN A 82 -0.21 13.64 -1.46
C GLN A 82 -0.51 12.49 -0.52
N VAL A 83 -1.44 11.63 -0.95
CA VAL A 83 -1.64 10.32 -0.33
C VAL A 83 -0.63 9.34 -0.95
N SER A 84 0.18 8.72 -0.09
CA SER A 84 1.28 7.85 -0.48
C SER A 84 1.22 6.50 0.23
N LEU A 85 1.68 5.46 -0.46
CA LEU A 85 2.01 4.18 0.14
C LEU A 85 3.42 4.27 0.72
N LEU A 86 3.53 4.40 2.05
CA LEU A 86 4.78 4.24 2.76
C LEU A 86 5.11 2.75 2.81
N ILE A 87 6.26 2.36 2.27
CA ILE A 87 6.79 1.00 2.37
C ILE A 87 8.06 0.99 3.22
N LEU A 88 8.22 -0.03 4.05
CA LEU A 88 9.48 -0.37 4.71
C LEU A 88 10.02 -1.66 4.08
N PHE A 89 11.30 -1.68 3.72
CA PHE A 89 11.87 -2.80 2.98
C PHE A 89 13.34 -3.08 3.34
N LYS A 90 13.90 -4.13 2.73
CA LYS A 90 15.33 -4.41 2.66
C LYS A 90 15.70 -4.70 1.21
N ALA A 91 16.69 -3.98 0.68
CA ALA A 91 17.28 -4.24 -0.63
C ALA A 91 18.72 -4.74 -0.45
N ASN A 92 19.06 -5.86 -1.08
CA ASN A 92 20.42 -6.42 -1.10
C ASN A 92 21.18 -6.06 -2.40
N SER A 93 20.49 -5.49 -3.38
CA SER A 93 21.04 -4.92 -4.61
C SER A 93 20.27 -3.66 -4.98
N THR A 94 20.78 -2.87 -5.93
CA THR A 94 20.00 -1.77 -6.52
C THR A 94 18.79 -2.35 -7.26
N VAL A 95 17.61 -1.76 -7.03
CA VAL A 95 16.34 -2.18 -7.63
C VAL A 95 15.50 -0.96 -8.00
N ASN A 96 14.61 -1.10 -8.98
CA ASN A 96 13.57 -0.13 -9.28
C ASN A 96 12.26 -0.60 -8.64
N ILE A 97 11.61 0.29 -7.89
CA ILE A 97 10.36 0.04 -7.19
C ILE A 97 9.28 0.88 -7.85
N THR A 98 8.29 0.22 -8.44
CA THR A 98 7.21 0.85 -9.18
C THR A 98 5.87 0.55 -8.52
N LEU A 99 5.07 1.59 -8.28
CA LEU A 99 3.66 1.46 -7.89
C LEU A 99 2.76 1.66 -9.11
N VAL A 100 1.94 0.67 -9.40
CA VAL A 100 0.96 0.68 -10.48
C VAL A 100 -0.44 0.77 -9.88
N GLY A 101 -1.27 1.68 -10.40
CA GLY A 101 -2.62 1.95 -9.95
C GLY A 101 -3.68 0.96 -10.46
N PRO A 102 -4.94 1.11 -10.03
CA PRO A 102 -6.07 0.25 -10.41
C PRO A 102 -6.37 0.23 -11.92
N ASP A 103 -6.03 1.28 -12.64
CA ASP A 103 -6.16 1.40 -14.10
C ASP A 103 -4.92 0.86 -14.85
N ASN A 104 -4.04 0.13 -14.17
CA ASN A 104 -2.76 -0.38 -14.67
C ASN A 104 -1.79 0.72 -15.15
N THR A 105 -1.97 1.96 -14.71
CA THR A 105 -1.02 3.05 -14.98
C THR A 105 0.06 3.13 -13.90
N THR A 106 1.29 3.47 -14.27
CA THR A 106 2.36 3.74 -13.31
C THR A 106 2.07 5.05 -12.58
N LEU A 107 1.94 5.00 -11.26
CA LEU A 107 1.67 6.16 -10.42
C LEU A 107 2.96 6.75 -9.83
N SER A 108 3.91 5.89 -9.44
CA SER A 108 5.17 6.29 -8.83
C SER A 108 6.25 5.26 -9.15
N SER A 109 7.49 5.73 -9.28
CA SER A 109 8.66 4.89 -9.51
C SER A 109 9.89 5.52 -8.86
N ILE A 110 10.69 4.71 -8.19
CA ILE A 110 11.95 5.12 -7.57
C ILE A 110 13.02 4.05 -7.76
N THR A 111 14.29 4.45 -7.67
CA THR A 111 15.41 3.51 -7.57
C THR A 111 15.87 3.44 -6.12
N ALA A 112 15.88 2.24 -5.54
CA ALA A 112 16.39 1.98 -4.20
C ALA A 112 17.74 1.27 -4.26
N ARG A 113 18.67 1.66 -3.39
CA ARG A 113 20.02 1.09 -3.26
C ARG A 113 20.12 0.24 -1.98
N PRO A 114 21.12 -0.64 -1.89
CA PRO A 114 21.43 -1.32 -0.62
C PRO A 114 21.66 -0.29 0.50
N GLY A 115 21.00 -0.49 1.63
CA GLY A 115 21.00 0.45 2.76
C GLY A 115 19.74 1.31 2.84
N ASP A 116 19.03 1.52 1.73
CA ASP A 116 17.70 2.14 1.76
C ASP A 116 16.71 1.21 2.49
N GLY A 117 15.84 1.80 3.30
CA GLY A 117 14.90 1.04 4.15
C GLY A 117 13.46 1.52 4.11
N MET A 118 13.18 2.63 3.43
CA MET A 118 11.85 3.23 3.35
C MET A 118 11.65 4.02 2.06
N ALA A 119 10.40 4.10 1.61
CA ALA A 119 10.00 4.92 0.47
C ALA A 119 8.54 5.36 0.57
N TYR A 120 8.24 6.55 0.05
CA TYR A 120 6.90 7.04 -0.18
C TYR A 120 6.57 6.93 -1.67
N LEU A 121 5.56 6.14 -2.00
CA LEU A 121 5.11 5.94 -3.38
C LEU A 121 3.75 6.63 -3.54
N ALA A 122 3.69 7.68 -4.35
CA ALA A 122 2.45 8.44 -4.56
C ALA A 122 1.33 7.53 -5.13
N MET A 123 0.15 7.56 -4.50
CA MET A 123 -1.01 6.76 -4.92
C MET A 123 -2.00 7.56 -5.79
N ALA A 124 -1.75 8.85 -5.95
CA ALA A 124 -2.49 9.78 -6.79
C ALA A 124 -1.59 11.01 -7.09
N SER A 125 -2.02 11.82 -8.05
CA SER A 125 -1.42 13.14 -8.32
C SER A 125 -1.50 14.06 -7.09
N PRO A 126 -0.65 15.11 -7.00
CA PRO A 126 -0.76 16.12 -5.93
C PRO A 126 -2.19 16.64 -5.77
N GLY A 127 -2.69 16.68 -4.54
CA GLY A 127 -4.05 17.15 -4.24
C GLY A 127 -5.19 16.24 -4.68
N ALA A 128 -4.92 15.08 -5.28
CA ALA A 128 -5.94 14.15 -5.73
C ALA A 128 -6.20 13.05 -4.71
N THR A 129 -7.44 12.58 -4.69
CA THR A 129 -7.86 11.47 -3.85
C THR A 129 -7.59 10.14 -4.56
N PRO A 130 -6.88 9.17 -3.95
CA PRO A 130 -6.64 7.86 -4.56
C PRO A 130 -7.92 7.14 -4.97
N LYS A 131 -7.82 6.36 -6.05
CA LYS A 131 -8.92 5.51 -6.54
C LYS A 131 -9.00 4.24 -5.71
N ALA A 132 -10.20 3.73 -5.48
CA ALA A 132 -10.39 2.37 -4.98
C ALA A 132 -9.85 1.33 -6.00
N GLY A 133 -9.48 0.15 -5.51
CA GLY A 133 -9.14 -1.00 -6.34
C GLY A 133 -7.77 -1.61 -6.04
N LYS A 134 -7.24 -2.33 -7.04
CA LYS A 134 -6.01 -3.12 -6.91
C LYS A 134 -4.78 -2.32 -7.32
N TYR A 135 -3.86 -2.14 -6.39
CA TYR A 135 -2.55 -1.54 -6.63
C TYR A 135 -1.48 -2.63 -6.68
N LYS A 136 -0.50 -2.50 -7.57
CA LYS A 136 0.61 -3.46 -7.69
C LYS A 136 1.93 -2.77 -7.37
N LEU A 137 2.66 -3.32 -6.40
CA LEU A 137 4.06 -3.02 -6.19
C LEU A 137 4.88 -4.00 -7.03
N ILE A 138 5.60 -3.48 -8.02
CA ILE A 138 6.48 -4.27 -8.89
C ILE A 138 7.90 -3.81 -8.61
N VAL A 139 8.78 -4.75 -8.30
CA VAL A 139 10.20 -4.47 -8.11
C VAL A 139 10.99 -5.22 -9.17
N THR A 140 11.84 -4.49 -9.88
CA THR A 140 12.76 -5.03 -10.89
C THR A 140 14.20 -4.75 -10.51
N ASP A 141 15.12 -5.60 -10.96
CA ASP A 141 16.55 -5.26 -10.93
C ASP A 141 16.94 -4.32 -12.09
N LEU A 142 18.23 -4.02 -12.20
CA LEU A 142 18.76 -3.12 -13.24
C LEU A 142 18.62 -3.68 -14.67
N ASP A 143 18.48 -4.99 -14.81
CA ASP A 143 18.25 -5.65 -16.11
C ASP A 143 16.75 -5.68 -16.47
N GLY A 144 15.90 -5.10 -15.62
CA GLY A 144 14.44 -5.09 -15.80
C GLY A 144 13.76 -6.40 -15.40
N VAL A 145 14.49 -7.36 -14.82
CA VAL A 145 13.91 -8.63 -14.38
C VAL A 145 13.12 -8.40 -13.09
N LYS A 146 11.87 -8.87 -13.06
CA LYS A 146 11.00 -8.77 -11.88
C LYS A 146 11.53 -9.68 -10.76
N VAL A 147 11.82 -9.08 -9.60
CA VAL A 147 12.38 -9.77 -8.42
C VAL A 147 11.41 -9.84 -7.27
N TYR A 148 10.35 -9.02 -7.29
CA TYR A 148 9.28 -9.05 -6.29
C TYR A 148 8.00 -8.45 -6.87
N GLU A 149 6.85 -8.97 -6.44
CA GLU A 149 5.53 -8.42 -6.73
C GLU A 149 4.62 -8.54 -5.50
N LYS A 150 3.82 -7.50 -5.24
CA LYS A 150 2.73 -7.58 -4.28
C LYS A 150 1.52 -6.81 -4.79
N VAL A 151 0.34 -7.39 -4.63
CA VAL A 151 -0.94 -6.73 -4.89
C VAL A 151 -1.53 -6.26 -3.56
N PHE A 152 -2.01 -5.03 -3.54
CA PHE A 152 -2.83 -4.46 -2.46
C PHE A 152 -4.22 -4.21 -3.01
N GLU A 153 -5.23 -4.38 -2.17
CA GLU A 153 -6.62 -4.08 -2.52
C GLU A 153 -7.13 -3.07 -1.51
N PHE A 154 -7.55 -1.91 -2.01
CA PHE A 154 -8.09 -0.82 -1.19
C PHE A 154 -9.53 -0.53 -1.59
N LEU A 155 -10.39 -0.35 -0.60
CA LEU A 155 -11.78 0.08 -0.78
C LEU A 155 -11.88 1.54 -1.19
N GLY A 156 -10.81 2.32 -0.95
CA GLY A 156 -10.80 3.75 -1.21
C GLY A 156 -11.40 4.55 -0.06
N PRO A 157 -11.35 5.89 -0.16
CA PRO A 157 -12.02 6.75 0.79
C PRO A 157 -13.53 6.65 0.63
N LYS A 158 -14.24 6.75 1.76
CA LYS A 158 -15.69 6.76 1.80
C LYS A 158 -16.12 7.81 2.82
N LEU A 159 -16.33 9.04 2.33
CA LEU A 159 -16.69 10.16 3.18
C LEU A 159 -18.20 10.18 3.45
N GLU A 160 -18.54 10.58 4.67
CA GLU A 160 -19.88 10.86 5.14
C GLU A 160 -19.80 12.09 6.03
N VAL A 161 -20.62 13.10 5.75
CA VAL A 161 -20.75 14.24 6.65
C VAL A 161 -21.71 13.82 7.75
N LEU A 162 -21.23 13.84 8.98
CA LEU A 162 -22.00 13.46 10.17
C LEU A 162 -22.82 14.63 10.69
N ASP A 163 -22.25 15.82 10.66
CA ASP A 163 -22.88 17.04 11.13
C ASP A 163 -22.30 18.27 10.42
N ALA A 164 -23.09 19.34 10.37
CA ALA A 164 -22.65 20.64 9.89
C ALA A 164 -23.36 21.77 10.65
N SER A 165 -22.57 22.68 11.21
CA SER A 165 -23.06 23.89 11.87
C SER A 165 -22.67 25.13 11.08
N LEU A 166 -23.63 26.04 10.92
CA LEU A 166 -23.50 27.29 10.19
C LEU A 166 -23.87 28.44 11.12
N ARG A 167 -23.08 29.53 11.15
CA ARG A 167 -23.51 30.76 11.82
C ARG A 167 -24.41 31.54 10.87
N VAL A 168 -25.59 31.94 11.35
CA VAL A 168 -26.61 32.57 10.52
C VAL A 168 -27.14 33.79 11.25
N PHE A 169 -27.16 34.94 10.59
CA PHE A 169 -27.68 36.18 11.18
C PHE A 169 -28.16 37.15 10.10
N TRP A 170 -28.93 38.16 10.51
CA TRP A 170 -29.34 39.27 9.66
C TRP A 170 -28.44 40.48 9.89
N ASP A 171 -27.90 41.02 8.81
CA ASP A 171 -27.18 42.29 8.78
C ASP A 171 -28.01 43.35 8.04
N ASN A 172 -28.08 44.56 8.59
CA ASN A 172 -28.92 45.64 8.04
C ASN A 172 -28.35 46.26 6.74
N VAL A 173 -27.09 46.00 6.42
CA VAL A 173 -26.42 46.51 5.22
C VAL A 173 -26.40 45.44 4.13
N VAL A 174 -26.01 44.21 4.46
CA VAL A 174 -25.82 43.12 3.49
C VAL A 174 -26.91 42.03 3.52
N LYS A 175 -27.99 42.25 4.30
CA LYS A 175 -29.11 41.32 4.51
C LYS A 175 -28.70 40.02 5.22
N GLY A 176 -29.34 38.90 4.91
CA GLY A 176 -29.07 37.59 5.50
C GLY A 176 -27.65 37.11 5.20
N VAL A 177 -26.94 36.71 6.25
CA VAL A 177 -25.57 36.24 6.23
C VAL A 177 -25.50 34.81 6.74
N ILE A 178 -24.78 33.96 6.01
CA ILE A 178 -24.25 32.68 6.49
C ILE A 178 -22.74 32.86 6.60
N GLU A 179 -22.19 32.72 7.79
CA GLU A 179 -20.77 32.85 8.08
C GLU A 179 -20.30 31.60 8.82
N GLY A 180 -19.02 31.24 8.73
CA GLY A 180 -18.40 30.29 9.65
C GLY A 180 -19.02 28.90 9.57
N ILE A 181 -18.40 28.02 8.80
CA ILE A 181 -18.94 26.68 8.54
C ILE A 181 -18.06 25.65 9.24
N SER A 182 -18.67 24.85 10.11
CA SER A 182 -17.98 23.73 10.77
C SER A 182 -18.63 22.44 10.32
N ILE A 183 -17.83 21.50 9.82
CA ILE A 183 -18.29 20.23 9.25
C ILE A 183 -17.57 19.09 9.97
N VAL A 184 -18.33 18.14 10.48
CA VAL A 184 -17.81 16.88 11.01
C VAL A 184 -17.95 15.82 9.94
N VAL A 185 -16.84 15.20 9.55
CA VAL A 185 -16.77 14.23 8.46
C VAL A 185 -16.18 12.92 8.98
N ALA A 186 -16.82 11.81 8.65
CA ALA A 186 -16.27 10.48 8.83
C ALA A 186 -15.78 9.92 7.49
N ASN A 187 -14.55 9.45 7.45
CA ASN A 187 -14.03 8.61 6.39
C ASN A 187 -14.06 7.15 6.83
N LYS A 188 -15.07 6.42 6.36
CA LYS A 188 -15.28 4.98 6.62
C LYS A 188 -14.50 4.09 5.64
N GLY A 189 -13.67 4.69 4.79
CA GLY A 189 -12.79 4.00 3.86
C GLY A 189 -11.52 3.47 4.53
N ASP A 190 -10.63 2.93 3.73
CA ASP A 190 -9.30 2.45 4.16
C ASP A 190 -8.15 3.34 3.67
N MET A 191 -8.48 4.45 3.02
CA MET A 191 -7.51 5.45 2.56
C MET A 191 -7.97 6.86 2.90
N PRO A 192 -7.04 7.81 3.14
CA PRO A 192 -7.36 9.22 3.24
C PRO A 192 -8.03 9.77 1.96
N ALA A 193 -8.86 10.80 2.14
CA ALA A 193 -9.41 11.60 1.05
C ALA A 193 -8.78 13.00 1.05
N ILE A 194 -8.65 13.64 -0.11
CA ILE A 194 -8.27 15.04 -0.23
C ILE A 194 -9.49 15.82 -0.72
N VAL A 195 -10.03 16.69 0.14
CA VAL A 195 -11.07 17.66 -0.21
C VAL A 195 -10.38 18.92 -0.72
N ARG A 196 -10.75 19.32 -1.94
CA ARG A 196 -10.22 20.51 -2.62
C ARG A 196 -11.21 21.65 -2.70
N GLU A 197 -12.49 21.32 -2.77
CA GLU A 197 -13.52 22.33 -2.86
C GLU A 197 -14.71 21.92 -1.99
N ILE A 198 -15.31 22.92 -1.36
CA ILE A 198 -16.62 22.79 -0.74
C ILE A 198 -17.56 23.70 -1.50
N VAL A 199 -18.62 23.12 -2.04
CA VAL A 199 -19.69 23.86 -2.70
C VAL A 199 -20.87 23.93 -1.77
N LEU A 200 -21.31 25.14 -1.46
CA LEU A 200 -22.54 25.42 -0.75
C LEU A 200 -23.60 25.78 -1.76
N GLN A 201 -24.68 25.01 -1.80
CA GLN A 201 -25.84 25.28 -2.63
C GLN A 201 -26.94 25.85 -1.74
N VAL A 202 -27.36 27.08 -2.04
CA VAL A 202 -28.49 27.74 -1.39
C VAL A 202 -29.45 28.14 -2.50
N ASP A 203 -30.63 27.51 -2.51
CA ASP A 203 -31.58 27.56 -3.63
C ASP A 203 -30.91 27.16 -4.96
N SER A 204 -30.92 28.05 -5.96
CA SER A 204 -30.31 27.84 -7.29
C SER A 204 -28.89 28.40 -7.41
N LYS A 205 -28.27 28.84 -6.31
CA LYS A 205 -26.93 29.46 -6.32
C LYS A 205 -25.90 28.53 -5.69
N ASN A 206 -24.73 28.46 -6.33
CA ASN A 206 -23.58 27.73 -5.85
C ASN A 206 -22.51 28.71 -5.37
N TYR A 207 -21.96 28.46 -4.18
CA TYR A 207 -20.85 29.19 -3.61
C TYR A 207 -19.69 28.20 -3.41
N THR A 208 -18.64 28.36 -4.20
CA THR A 208 -17.46 27.48 -4.15
C THR A 208 -16.40 28.06 -3.24
N ILE A 209 -15.93 27.25 -2.29
CA ILE A 209 -14.86 27.61 -1.37
C ILE A 209 -13.68 26.67 -1.65
N PRO A 210 -12.58 27.18 -2.23
CA PRO A 210 -11.38 26.38 -2.44
C PRO A 210 -10.69 26.11 -1.10
N MET A 211 -10.18 24.89 -0.93
CA MET A 211 -9.38 24.49 0.21
C MET A 211 -8.47 23.32 -0.13
N GLU A 212 -7.68 22.89 0.83
CA GLU A 212 -6.90 21.67 0.71
C GLU A 212 -6.85 21.01 2.06
N VAL A 213 -7.69 20.00 2.26
CA VAL A 213 -7.79 19.29 3.53
C VAL A 213 -7.74 17.80 3.28
N ALA A 214 -6.78 17.14 3.92
CA ALA A 214 -6.74 15.69 3.96
C ALA A 214 -7.65 15.18 5.09
N ILE A 215 -8.62 14.35 4.74
CA ILE A 215 -9.49 13.66 5.68
C ILE A 215 -8.91 12.26 5.91
N PRO A 216 -8.26 12.02 7.07
CA PRO A 216 -7.73 10.70 7.39
C PRO A 216 -8.86 9.67 7.53
N VAL A 217 -8.50 8.39 7.60
CA VAL A 217 -9.47 7.35 7.99
C VAL A 217 -9.95 7.61 9.42
N GLY A 218 -11.26 7.47 9.65
CA GLY A 218 -11.91 7.85 10.91
C GLY A 218 -12.60 9.21 10.83
N GLU A 219 -12.76 9.88 11.97
CA GLU A 219 -13.44 11.17 12.06
C GLU A 219 -12.47 12.35 11.96
N ALA A 220 -12.90 13.40 11.29
CA ALA A 220 -12.19 14.66 11.19
C ALA A 220 -13.17 15.84 11.23
N LYS A 221 -12.66 17.00 11.64
CA LYS A 221 -13.40 18.25 11.67
C LYS A 221 -12.78 19.23 10.68
N ILE A 222 -13.62 19.87 9.86
CA ILE A 222 -13.25 20.93 8.94
C ILE A 222 -13.89 22.22 9.44
N ASP A 223 -13.08 23.23 9.73
CA ASP A 223 -13.54 24.54 10.19
C ASP A 223 -13.21 25.62 9.14
N LEU A 224 -14.24 26.26 8.58
CA LEU A 224 -14.16 27.30 7.56
C LEU A 224 -14.59 28.64 8.16
N VAL A 225 -13.68 29.27 8.89
CA VAL A 225 -13.97 30.52 9.63
C VAL A 225 -14.30 31.69 8.70
N HIS A 226 -13.74 31.70 7.48
CA HIS A 226 -13.88 32.81 6.52
C HIS A 226 -14.89 32.57 5.39
N ALA A 227 -15.65 31.47 5.47
CA ALA A 227 -16.70 31.21 4.51
C ALA A 227 -17.90 32.12 4.80
N THR A 228 -18.20 33.05 3.89
CA THR A 228 -19.30 34.00 4.05
C THR A 228 -20.17 34.07 2.79
N ILE A 229 -21.47 33.88 2.97
CA ILE A 229 -22.52 34.13 1.98
C ILE A 229 -23.37 35.29 2.50
N VAL A 230 -23.65 36.28 1.65
CA VAL A 230 -24.47 37.45 1.99
C VAL A 230 -25.59 37.67 0.97
N GLY A 231 -26.52 38.57 1.29
CA GLY A 231 -27.59 38.99 0.38
C GLY A 231 -28.78 38.02 0.32
N LEU A 232 -28.92 37.14 1.30
CA LEU A 232 -30.07 36.26 1.42
C LEU A 232 -31.25 37.02 2.04
N ASP A 233 -32.47 36.76 1.57
CA ASP A 233 -33.68 37.34 2.16
C ASP A 233 -34.04 36.60 3.48
N LYS A 234 -34.99 37.14 4.26
CA LYS A 234 -35.47 36.44 5.46
C LYS A 234 -36.27 35.22 5.05
N GLY A 235 -36.07 34.10 5.73
CA GLY A 235 -36.77 32.86 5.40
C GLY A 235 -36.02 31.61 5.80
N SER A 236 -36.64 30.47 5.45
CA SER A 236 -36.07 29.14 5.66
C SER A 236 -35.46 28.62 4.37
N TYR A 237 -34.22 28.14 4.48
CA TYR A 237 -33.40 27.64 3.38
C TYR A 237 -32.94 26.22 3.67
N ARG A 238 -32.62 25.48 2.61
CA ARG A 238 -31.86 24.24 2.70
C ARG A 238 -30.49 24.51 2.10
N VAL A 239 -29.45 24.40 2.91
CA VAL A 239 -28.07 24.55 2.45
C VAL A 239 -27.52 23.16 2.19
N THR A 240 -27.18 22.86 0.94
CA THR A 240 -26.51 21.61 0.57
C THR A 240 -25.01 21.84 0.50
N ILE A 241 -24.26 21.07 1.27
CA ILE A 241 -22.81 21.07 1.35
C ILE A 241 -22.31 19.90 0.51
N VAL A 242 -21.47 20.18 -0.48
CA VAL A 242 -20.85 19.16 -1.35
C VAL A 242 -19.34 19.22 -1.19
N LEU A 243 -18.73 18.11 -0.78
CA LEU A 243 -17.28 17.96 -0.71
C LEU A 243 -16.77 17.40 -2.02
N LEU A 244 -15.80 18.06 -2.66
CA LEU A 244 -15.23 17.67 -3.95
C LEU A 244 -13.72 17.44 -3.85
N ASP A 245 -13.18 16.53 -4.65
CA ASP A 245 -11.73 16.42 -4.88
C ASP A 245 -11.25 17.28 -6.08
N SER A 246 -9.94 17.27 -6.36
CA SER A 246 -9.34 18.04 -7.47
C SER A 246 -9.87 17.69 -8.86
N SER A 247 -10.52 16.54 -9.03
CA SER A 247 -11.12 16.12 -10.31
C SER A 247 -12.58 16.54 -10.45
N GLY A 248 -13.14 17.22 -9.44
CA GLY A 248 -14.56 17.55 -9.37
C GLY A 248 -15.45 16.37 -8.97
N ARG A 249 -14.86 15.25 -8.51
CA ARG A 249 -15.65 14.11 -8.03
C ARG A 249 -16.26 14.44 -6.67
N VAL A 250 -17.56 14.18 -6.53
CA VAL A 250 -18.28 14.27 -5.27
C VAL A 250 -17.81 13.19 -4.30
N LEU A 251 -17.26 13.62 -3.17
CA LEU A 251 -16.81 12.77 -2.08
C LEU A 251 -17.92 12.56 -1.04
N ALA A 252 -18.70 13.60 -0.74
CA ALA A 252 -19.86 13.53 0.15
C ALA A 252 -20.84 14.68 -0.12
N THR A 253 -22.09 14.50 0.29
CA THR A 253 -23.14 15.52 0.24
C THR A 253 -23.95 15.51 1.53
N TYR A 254 -24.29 16.69 2.03
CA TYR A 254 -25.09 16.86 3.24
C TYR A 254 -26.02 18.05 3.11
N THR A 255 -27.19 18.01 3.74
CA THR A 255 -28.13 19.13 3.69
C THR A 255 -28.55 19.51 5.09
N VAL A 256 -28.41 20.80 5.42
CA VAL A 256 -28.78 21.37 6.71
C VAL A 256 -29.86 22.45 6.51
N PRO A 257 -30.95 22.44 7.30
CA PRO A 257 -31.92 23.53 7.29
C PRO A 257 -31.33 24.77 7.97
N VAL A 258 -31.55 25.93 7.38
CA VAL A 258 -31.11 27.23 7.89
C VAL A 258 -32.29 28.19 7.94
N ASN A 259 -32.37 29.01 8.97
CA ASN A 259 -33.41 30.03 9.09
C ASN A 259 -32.78 31.40 9.35
N ILE A 260 -33.04 32.35 8.44
CA ILE A 260 -32.57 33.74 8.51
C ILE A 260 -33.73 34.58 9.06
N LYS A 261 -33.52 35.17 10.24
CA LYS A 261 -34.53 35.94 10.99
C LYS A 261 -34.25 37.43 10.98
#